data_AF-A0A5C8TW45-F1
#
_entry.id   AF-A0A5C8TW45-F1
#
_cell.length_a   1.000
_cell.length_b   1.000
_cell.length_c   1.000
_cell.angle_alpha   90.00
_cell.angle_beta   90.00
_cell.angle_gamma   90.00
#
_symmetry.space_group_name_H-M   'P 1'
#
loop_
_entity.id
_entity.type
_entity.pdbx_description
1 polymer ?
#
loop_
_entity_poly.entity_id
_entity_poly.type
_entity_poly.pdbx_seq_one_letter_code
_entity_poly.pdbx_strand_id
1 'polypeptide(L)'
;MPEPSRIARLRITLDDTEPTVWRTVAVPLTASLKLLHEVIQAAMPFQDYHLFQFQEGAVLYAIPHPEWPDGNTLSAKTTKLGALVDRGTTAFAYNYDFGDNWQHTITVEELGPADPAVAYPRFLDGARRAPPEDVGGTIGFEEFLAGCCRSLVLRSVWIVIGVCHGLADVREAGFCLFDGSPGYGPRLRPARVAPHAPAPARSLGKRTRL
;
A
#
# COMPACT_ATOMS: atom_id res chain seq x y z
N MET A 1 12.08 -24.29 17.66
CA MET A 1 11.43 -22.96 17.78
C MET A 1 11.27 -22.42 16.37
N PRO A 2 10.09 -21.98 15.92
CA PRO A 2 10.00 -21.28 14.64
C PRO A 2 10.86 -20.01 14.73
N GLU A 3 11.68 -19.76 13.72
CA GLU A 3 12.47 -18.54 13.62
C GLU A 3 11.55 -17.31 13.64
N PRO A 4 11.94 -16.21 14.33
CA PRO A 4 11.14 -15.00 14.32
C PRO A 4 11.01 -14.48 12.89
N SER A 5 9.77 -14.17 12.50
CA SER A 5 9.45 -13.47 11.25
C SER A 5 10.36 -12.23 11.12
N ARG A 6 10.96 -12.02 9.95
CA ARG A 6 11.82 -10.85 9.65
C ARG A 6 11.08 -9.84 8.78
N ILE A 7 11.37 -8.56 8.98
CA ILE A 7 10.87 -7.46 8.16
C ILE A 7 12.03 -6.71 7.51
N ALA A 8 11.75 -6.07 6.38
CA ALA A 8 12.59 -5.05 5.78
C ALA A 8 11.90 -3.69 5.90
N ARG A 9 12.66 -2.68 6.31
CA ARG A 9 12.30 -1.28 6.13
C ARG A 9 12.76 -0.86 4.74
N LEU A 10 11.81 -0.50 3.90
CA LEU A 10 12.04 -0.11 2.52
C LEU A 10 11.75 1.37 2.34
N ARG A 11 12.65 2.06 1.65
CA ARG A 11 12.41 3.38 1.09
C ARG A 11 12.00 3.23 -0.36
N ILE A 12 10.86 3.81 -0.71
CA ILE A 12 10.31 3.90 -2.06
C ILE A 12 10.49 5.35 -2.48
N THR A 13 11.33 5.59 -3.48
CA THR A 13 11.58 6.92 -4.04
C THR A 13 10.97 6.97 -5.42
N LEU A 14 10.18 8.01 -5.72
CA LEU A 14 9.73 8.28 -7.08
C LEU A 14 10.83 9.01 -7.82
N ASP A 15 11.32 8.39 -8.89
CA ASP A 15 12.43 8.91 -9.66
C ASP A 15 12.01 10.15 -10.48
N ASP A 16 12.99 10.92 -10.93
CA ASP A 16 12.81 12.12 -11.77
C ASP A 16 11.91 13.23 -11.19
N THR A 17 11.67 13.25 -9.87
CA THR A 17 10.91 14.33 -9.21
C THR A 17 11.79 15.25 -8.36
N GLU A 18 11.58 16.56 -8.49
CA GLU A 18 12.20 17.58 -7.64
C GLU A 18 11.16 18.59 -7.11
N PRO A 19 10.98 18.73 -5.78
CA PRO A 19 11.62 17.97 -4.71
C PRO A 19 11.15 16.52 -4.63
N THR A 20 12.05 15.62 -4.26
CA THR A 20 11.82 14.16 -4.25
C THR A 20 10.56 13.74 -3.48
N VAL A 21 9.70 12.97 -4.13
CA VAL A 21 8.57 12.27 -3.50
C VAL A 21 9.05 10.89 -3.01
N TRP A 22 8.78 10.57 -1.74
CA TRP A 22 9.22 9.28 -1.19
C TRP A 22 8.33 8.77 -0.06
N ARG A 23 8.37 7.45 0.17
CA ARG A 23 7.62 6.72 1.20
C ARG A 23 8.56 5.73 1.89
N THR A 24 8.41 5.53 3.18
CA THR A 24 9.08 4.46 3.92
C THR A 24 8.03 3.51 4.48
N VAL A 25 8.23 2.22 4.24
CA VAL A 25 7.32 1.15 4.65
C VAL A 25 8.10 0.02 5.33
N ALA A 26 7.44 -0.73 6.21
CA ALA A 26 7.97 -1.99 6.74
C ALA A 26 7.16 -3.17 6.20
N VAL A 27 7.86 -4.13 5.59
CA VAL A 27 7.25 -5.25 4.87
C VAL A 27 7.88 -6.57 5.33
N PRO A 28 7.10 -7.65 5.54
CA PRO A 28 7.67 -8.96 5.87
C PRO A 28 8.53 -9.50 4.73
N LEU A 29 9.65 -10.17 5.04
CA LEU A 29 10.47 -10.82 4.01
C LEU A 29 9.73 -11.97 3.30
N THR A 30 8.68 -12.51 3.93
CA THR A 30 7.79 -13.53 3.35
C THR A 30 6.75 -12.96 2.38
N ALA A 31 6.64 -11.64 2.26
CA ALA A 31 5.79 -10.97 1.28
C ALA A 31 6.23 -11.33 -0.14
N SER A 32 5.27 -11.53 -1.05
CA SER A 32 5.56 -11.61 -2.47
C SER A 32 5.82 -10.22 -3.05
N LEU A 33 6.45 -10.15 -4.22
CA LEU A 33 6.60 -8.88 -4.93
C LEU A 33 5.24 -8.30 -5.39
N LYS A 34 4.23 -9.13 -5.65
CA LYS A 34 2.84 -8.63 -5.87
C LYS A 34 2.30 -7.93 -4.60
N LEU A 35 2.51 -8.50 -3.41
CA LEU A 35 2.12 -7.82 -2.17
C LEU A 35 2.89 -6.51 -1.99
N LEU A 36 4.19 -6.48 -2.31
CA LEU A 36 4.96 -5.24 -2.28
C LEU A 36 4.39 -4.19 -3.26
N HIS A 37 3.99 -4.59 -4.46
CA HIS A 37 3.34 -3.68 -5.39
C HIS A 37 2.02 -3.12 -4.80
N GLU A 38 1.19 -3.94 -4.14
CA GLU A 38 -0.04 -3.45 -3.47
C GLU A 38 0.29 -2.44 -2.35
N VAL A 39 1.39 -2.65 -1.63
CA VAL A 39 1.89 -1.68 -0.64
C VAL A 39 2.30 -0.37 -1.30
N ILE A 40 2.99 -0.42 -2.45
CA ILE A 40 3.41 0.78 -3.20
C ILE A 40 2.17 1.54 -3.72
N GLN A 41 1.19 0.83 -4.29
CA GLN A 41 -0.07 1.41 -4.76
C GLN A 41 -0.76 2.19 -3.64
N ALA A 42 -0.87 1.61 -2.45
CA ALA A 42 -1.46 2.27 -1.29
C ALA A 42 -0.63 3.45 -0.77
N ALA A 43 0.71 3.39 -0.86
CA ALA A 43 1.61 4.44 -0.38
C ALA A 43 1.71 5.64 -1.36
N MET A 44 1.55 5.40 -2.66
CA MET A 44 1.54 6.41 -3.74
C MET A 44 0.13 6.76 -4.25
N PRO A 45 -0.89 6.56 -3.40
CA PRO A 45 -2.32 6.37 -3.74
C PRO A 45 -2.70 6.17 -5.22
N PHE A 46 -2.10 5.17 -5.86
CA PHE A 46 -2.46 4.73 -7.21
C PHE A 46 -3.63 3.72 -7.20
N GLN A 47 -4.21 3.44 -8.37
CA GLN A 47 -5.47 2.68 -8.52
C GLN A 47 -5.32 1.24 -9.06
N ASP A 48 -4.10 0.76 -9.28
CA ASP A 48 -3.78 -0.59 -9.83
C ASP A 48 -4.51 -0.89 -11.16
N TYR A 49 -4.62 0.11 -12.04
CA TYR A 49 -5.23 -0.03 -13.36
C TYR A 49 -4.25 -0.50 -14.44
N HIS A 50 -2.96 -0.26 -14.22
CA HIS A 50 -1.93 -0.47 -15.22
C HIS A 50 -0.99 -1.61 -14.88
N LEU A 51 -0.22 -2.03 -15.89
CA LEU A 51 0.82 -3.03 -15.70
C LEU A 51 1.94 -2.49 -14.80
N PHE A 52 2.63 -3.42 -14.14
CA PHE A 52 3.80 -3.12 -13.33
C PHE A 52 4.89 -4.16 -13.55
N GLN A 53 6.12 -3.77 -13.25
CA GLN A 53 7.24 -4.70 -13.13
C GLN A 53 8.20 -4.24 -12.04
N PHE A 54 8.89 -5.21 -11.43
CA PHE A 54 10.13 -4.96 -10.70
C PHE A 54 11.31 -5.40 -11.55
N GLN A 55 12.46 -4.76 -11.34
CA GLN A 55 13.70 -5.13 -11.99
C GLN A 55 14.84 -5.16 -10.98
N GLU A 56 15.55 -6.28 -10.94
CA GLU A 56 16.80 -6.40 -10.20
C GLU A 56 17.91 -6.90 -11.12
N GLY A 57 18.90 -6.04 -11.37
CA GLY A 57 19.90 -6.27 -12.41
C GLY A 57 19.24 -6.51 -13.78
N ALA A 58 19.47 -7.69 -14.35
CA ALA A 58 18.88 -8.12 -15.63
C ALA A 58 17.59 -8.93 -15.47
N VAL A 59 17.13 -9.18 -14.24
CA VAL A 59 15.96 -10.03 -13.96
C VAL A 59 14.72 -9.17 -13.78
N LEU A 60 13.65 -9.53 -14.49
CA LEU A 60 12.36 -8.88 -14.39
C LEU A 60 11.38 -9.71 -13.57
N TYR A 61 10.51 -9.02 -12.82
CA TYR A 61 9.43 -9.65 -12.07
C TYR A 61 8.11 -8.92 -12.35
N ALA A 62 7.15 -9.62 -12.93
CA ALA A 62 5.84 -9.06 -13.26
C ALA A 62 4.74 -10.12 -13.05
N ILE A 63 3.51 -9.81 -13.44
CA ILE A 63 2.47 -10.84 -13.57
C ILE A 63 2.63 -11.48 -14.95
N PRO A 64 3.00 -12.78 -15.04
CA PRO A 64 3.13 -13.44 -16.32
C PRO A 64 1.78 -13.45 -17.06
N HIS A 65 1.78 -13.04 -18.32
CA HIS A 65 0.59 -13.12 -19.15
C HIS A 65 0.62 -14.41 -19.99
N PRO A 66 -0.44 -15.25 -19.96
CA PRO A 66 -0.45 -16.51 -20.71
C PRO A 66 -0.22 -16.35 -22.22
N GLU A 67 -0.64 -15.22 -22.79
CA GLU A 67 -0.53 -14.94 -24.23
C GLU A 67 0.80 -14.28 -24.63
N TRP A 68 1.58 -13.81 -23.65
CA TRP A 68 2.90 -13.21 -23.87
C TRP A 68 3.93 -13.85 -22.93
N PRO A 69 4.36 -15.09 -23.22
CA PRO A 69 5.41 -15.75 -22.46
C PRO A 69 6.75 -15.10 -22.80
N ASP A 70 7.09 -14.06 -22.06
CA ASP A 70 8.41 -13.46 -22.00
C ASP A 70 9.28 -14.35 -21.10
N GLY A 71 9.90 -15.39 -21.66
CA GLY A 71 10.67 -16.41 -20.92
C GLY A 71 11.80 -15.93 -20.00
N ASN A 72 12.00 -14.62 -19.88
CA ASN A 72 12.95 -13.93 -19.01
C ASN A 72 12.30 -13.22 -17.81
N THR A 73 10.98 -13.25 -17.67
CA THR A 73 10.25 -12.59 -16.57
C THR A 73 9.76 -13.61 -15.55
N LEU A 74 10.18 -13.40 -14.30
CA LEU A 74 9.75 -14.21 -13.17
C LEU A 74 8.42 -13.71 -12.59
N SER A 75 7.66 -14.61 -11.97
CA SER A 75 6.38 -14.24 -11.39
C SER A 75 6.54 -13.44 -10.10
N ALA A 76 6.00 -12.22 -10.07
CA ALA A 76 5.93 -11.38 -8.88
C ALA A 76 5.01 -11.98 -7.79
N LYS A 77 4.06 -12.86 -8.17
CA LYS A 77 3.17 -13.54 -7.20
C LYS A 77 3.91 -14.57 -6.34
N THR A 78 4.88 -15.27 -6.92
CA THR A 78 5.60 -16.36 -6.25
C THR A 78 6.95 -15.93 -5.71
N THR A 79 7.58 -14.91 -6.30
CA THR A 79 8.86 -14.37 -5.83
C THR A 79 8.67 -13.61 -4.52
N LYS A 80 9.47 -13.96 -3.51
CA LYS A 80 9.46 -13.32 -2.19
C LYS A 80 10.47 -12.20 -2.08
N LEU A 81 10.16 -11.16 -1.32
CA LEU A 81 11.10 -10.06 -1.01
C LEU A 81 12.37 -10.60 -0.34
N GLY A 82 12.24 -11.56 0.57
CA GLY A 82 13.36 -12.23 1.22
C GLY A 82 14.33 -12.87 0.22
N ALA A 83 13.84 -13.40 -0.91
CA ALA A 83 14.71 -13.98 -1.94
C ALA A 83 15.57 -12.94 -2.68
N LEU A 84 15.19 -11.66 -2.65
CA LEU A 84 16.03 -10.54 -3.11
C LEU A 84 17.03 -10.19 -2.00
N VAL A 85 16.54 -9.94 -0.80
CA VAL A 85 17.39 -9.55 0.32
C VAL A 85 18.48 -10.59 0.63
N ASP A 86 18.15 -11.88 0.63
CA ASP A 86 19.08 -12.97 1.00
C ASP A 86 20.19 -13.18 -0.04
N ARG A 87 20.02 -12.70 -1.28
CA ARG A 87 21.08 -12.67 -2.30
C ARG A 87 21.92 -11.38 -2.28
N GLY A 88 21.67 -10.50 -1.31
CA GLY A 88 22.42 -9.26 -1.10
C GLY A 88 21.87 -8.04 -1.84
N THR A 89 20.64 -8.11 -2.39
CA THR A 89 20.00 -6.95 -3.01
C THR A 89 19.76 -5.86 -1.98
N THR A 90 20.34 -4.69 -2.18
CA THR A 90 20.09 -3.49 -1.35
C THR A 90 19.22 -2.46 -2.04
N ALA A 91 19.11 -2.49 -3.37
CA ALA A 91 18.20 -1.66 -4.14
C ALA A 91 17.74 -2.35 -5.42
N PHE A 92 16.53 -2.04 -5.88
CA PHE A 92 15.93 -2.56 -7.11
C PHE A 92 14.86 -1.58 -7.63
N ALA A 93 14.55 -1.66 -8.91
CA ALA A 93 13.59 -0.76 -9.55
C ALA A 93 12.17 -1.33 -9.53
N TYR A 94 11.19 -0.44 -9.52
CA TYR A 94 9.78 -0.72 -9.73
C TYR A 94 9.21 0.27 -10.73
N ASN A 95 8.61 -0.23 -11.81
CA ASN A 95 7.94 0.58 -12.81
C ASN A 95 6.44 0.27 -12.76
N TYR A 96 5.62 1.32 -12.76
CA TYR A 96 4.17 1.24 -12.81
C TYR A 96 3.64 2.12 -13.91
N ASP A 97 2.64 1.61 -14.63
CA ASP A 97 2.09 2.23 -15.83
C ASP A 97 3.13 2.41 -16.93
N PHE A 98 3.12 1.54 -17.94
CA PHE A 98 4.11 1.62 -19.03
C PHE A 98 3.82 2.76 -20.01
N GLY A 99 2.66 3.42 -19.91
CA GLY A 99 2.35 4.66 -20.62
C GLY A 99 2.99 5.86 -19.94
N ASP A 100 2.63 6.11 -18.68
CA ASP A 100 3.14 7.25 -17.89
C ASP A 100 4.55 7.02 -17.33
N ASN A 101 4.99 5.76 -17.27
CA ASN A 101 6.31 5.30 -16.86
C ASN A 101 6.72 5.78 -15.46
N TRP A 102 5.91 5.50 -14.44
CA TRP A 102 6.22 5.84 -13.05
C TRP A 102 7.32 4.94 -12.49
N GLN A 103 8.56 5.43 -12.62
CA GLN A 103 9.74 4.74 -12.13
C GLN A 103 10.01 5.04 -10.66
N HIS A 104 10.30 3.99 -9.92
CA HIS A 104 10.62 4.07 -8.51
C HIS A 104 11.87 3.27 -8.19
N THR A 105 12.77 3.88 -7.42
CA THR A 105 13.86 3.18 -6.76
C THR A 105 13.41 2.69 -5.38
N ILE A 106 13.50 1.38 -5.15
CA ILE A 106 13.23 0.75 -3.85
C ILE A 106 14.56 0.40 -3.20
N THR A 107 14.81 0.93 -2.00
CA THR A 107 16.03 0.70 -1.22
C THR A 107 15.72 0.00 0.09
N VAL A 108 16.50 -1.03 0.43
CA VAL A 108 16.45 -1.70 1.73
C VAL A 108 17.28 -0.88 2.72
N GLU A 109 16.61 -0.17 3.63
CA GLU A 109 17.28 0.67 4.64
C GLU A 109 17.72 -0.17 5.85
N GLU A 110 16.89 -1.10 6.30
CA GLU A 110 17.11 -1.86 7.52
C GLU A 110 16.44 -3.24 7.45
N LEU A 111 17.05 -4.24 8.08
CA LEU A 111 16.50 -5.58 8.28
C LEU A 111 16.45 -5.88 9.76
N GLY A 112 15.33 -6.42 10.24
CA GLY A 112 15.17 -6.71 11.66
C GLY A 112 14.11 -7.78 11.95
N PRO A 113 14.03 -8.24 13.20
CA PRO A 113 12.93 -9.08 13.64
C PRO A 113 11.61 -8.30 13.58
N ALA A 114 10.55 -8.97 13.17
CA ALA A 114 9.19 -8.44 13.27
C ALA A 114 8.80 -8.35 14.74
N ASP A 115 8.30 -7.19 15.15
CA ASP A 115 7.61 -7.06 16.44
C ASP A 115 6.28 -7.84 16.40
N PRO A 116 6.09 -8.85 17.27
CA PRO A 116 4.87 -9.65 17.31
C PRO A 116 3.61 -8.87 17.72
N ALA A 117 3.76 -7.67 18.32
CA ALA A 117 2.64 -6.81 18.68
C ALA A 117 2.18 -5.89 17.52
N VAL A 118 2.90 -5.88 16.40
CA VAL A 118 2.67 -4.96 15.28
C VAL A 118 2.19 -5.72 14.05
N ALA A 119 1.17 -5.18 13.37
CA ALA A 119 0.72 -5.69 12.08
C ALA A 119 1.60 -5.15 10.92
N TYR A 120 1.87 -6.00 9.94
CA TYR A 120 2.62 -5.68 8.73
C TYR A 120 1.84 -6.13 7.48
N PRO A 121 2.02 -5.49 6.31
CA PRO A 121 2.90 -4.34 6.05
C PRO A 121 2.38 -3.05 6.68
N ARG A 122 3.25 -2.07 6.90
CA ARG A 122 2.89 -0.77 7.48
C ARG A 122 3.62 0.40 6.82
N PHE A 123 2.90 1.51 6.69
CA PHE A 123 3.49 2.80 6.36
C PHE A 123 4.21 3.37 7.59
N LEU A 124 5.39 3.95 7.39
CA LEU A 124 6.21 4.51 8.46
C LEU A 124 6.33 6.03 8.33
N ASP A 125 6.66 6.51 7.13
CA ASP A 125 6.92 7.94 6.90
C ASP A 125 6.89 8.28 5.40
N GLY A 126 6.84 9.56 5.04
CA GLY A 126 6.93 10.00 3.65
C GLY A 126 6.93 11.52 3.50
N ALA A 127 7.38 11.98 2.34
CA ALA A 127 7.36 13.40 1.99
C ALA A 127 6.69 13.67 0.65
N ARG A 128 6.08 14.86 0.54
CA ARG A 128 5.36 15.38 -0.63
C ARG A 128 4.10 14.58 -1.01
N ARG A 129 3.22 15.21 -1.78
CA ARG A 129 2.07 14.53 -2.39
C ARG A 129 2.58 13.64 -3.53
N ALA A 130 2.00 12.46 -3.65
CA ALA A 130 2.24 11.57 -4.79
C ALA A 130 1.55 12.12 -6.04
N PRO A 131 2.04 11.80 -7.25
CA PRO A 131 1.34 12.11 -8.49
C PRO A 131 -0.05 11.45 -8.50
N PRO A 132 -1.09 12.14 -9.01
CA PRO A 132 -2.35 11.48 -9.34
C PRO A 132 -2.17 10.46 -10.46
N GLU A 133 -3.10 9.50 -10.56
CA GLU A 133 -3.18 8.58 -11.71
C GLU A 133 -3.38 9.35 -13.04
N ASP A 134 -2.84 8.82 -14.14
CA ASP A 134 -3.10 9.26 -15.52
C ASP A 134 -2.83 10.76 -15.78
N VAL A 135 -1.77 11.31 -15.16
CA VAL A 135 -1.38 12.71 -15.37
C VAL A 135 -0.33 12.90 -16.47
N GLY A 136 0.09 11.83 -17.15
CA GLY A 136 1.07 11.90 -18.24
C GLY A 136 2.51 11.82 -17.75
N GLY A 137 2.76 11.00 -16.74
CA GLY A 137 4.09 10.79 -16.16
C GLY A 137 4.64 12.03 -15.45
N THR A 138 5.95 12.02 -15.18
CA THR A 138 6.58 13.04 -14.34
C THR A 138 6.46 14.46 -14.90
N ILE A 139 6.56 14.62 -16.22
CA ILE A 139 6.40 15.92 -16.90
C ILE A 139 4.98 16.46 -16.67
N GLY A 140 3.96 15.64 -16.90
CA GLY A 140 2.58 16.05 -16.69
C GLY A 140 2.25 16.34 -15.22
N PHE A 141 2.90 15.64 -14.29
CA PHE A 141 2.81 15.95 -12.86
C PHE A 141 3.41 17.32 -12.50
N GLU A 142 4.58 17.66 -13.04
CA GLU A 142 5.19 18.98 -12.83
C GLU A 142 4.30 20.09 -13.41
N GLU A 143 3.72 19.89 -14.60
CA GLU A 143 2.77 20.82 -15.20
C GLU A 143 1.50 20.98 -14.34
N PHE A 144 0.97 19.87 -13.79
CA PHE A 144 -0.17 19.88 -12.89
C PHE A 144 0.12 20.68 -11.61
N LEU A 145 1.29 20.47 -10.99
CA LEU A 145 1.72 21.23 -9.81
C LEU A 145 1.85 22.73 -10.14
N ALA A 146 2.45 23.06 -11.28
CA ALA A 146 2.58 24.44 -11.73
C ALA A 146 1.22 25.10 -11.99
N GLY A 147 0.25 24.36 -12.55
CA GLY A 147 -1.13 24.80 -12.75
C GLY A 147 -1.87 25.07 -11.44
N CYS A 148 -1.78 24.16 -10.47
CA CYS A 148 -2.34 24.36 -9.13
C CYS A 148 -1.71 25.56 -8.41
N CYS A 149 -0.39 25.72 -8.51
CA CYS A 149 0.33 26.86 -7.92
C CYS A 149 -0.13 28.20 -8.53
N ARG A 150 -0.39 28.25 -9.85
CA ARG A 150 -0.92 29.45 -10.53
C ARG A 150 -2.34 29.83 -10.11
N SER A 151 -3.18 28.86 -9.73
CA SER A 151 -4.55 29.12 -9.26
C SER A 151 -4.58 29.74 -7.84
N LEU A 152 -3.59 29.43 -7.01
CA LEU A 152 -3.48 29.94 -5.64
C LEU A 152 -2.97 31.40 -5.54
N VAL A 153 -2.53 32.03 -6.64
CA VAL A 153 -2.10 33.45 -6.65
C VAL A 153 -3.27 34.42 -6.91
N LEU A 154 -4.48 33.93 -7.16
CA LEU A 154 -5.68 34.76 -7.42
C LEU A 154 -6.78 34.62 -6.36
N ARG A 155 -6.43 34.63 -5.07
CA ARG A 155 -7.37 35.03 -3.99
C ARG A 155 -6.65 35.74 -2.85
N SER A 156 -6.05 36.90 -3.15
CA SER A 156 -5.82 37.92 -2.13
C SER A 156 -7.14 38.63 -1.84
N VAL A 157 -7.90 38.14 -0.86
CA VAL A 157 -8.90 38.93 -0.15
C VAL A 157 -8.58 38.82 1.34
N TRP A 158 -7.84 39.79 1.84
CA TRP A 158 -7.71 40.07 3.27
C TRP A 158 -8.83 41.04 3.67
N ILE A 159 -9.82 40.58 4.43
CA ILE A 159 -10.75 41.36 5.26
C ILE A 159 -11.17 40.43 6.42
N VAL A 160 -11.11 40.70 7.74
CA VAL A 160 -10.56 41.74 8.64
C VAL A 160 -10.89 41.26 10.08
N ILE A 161 -9.95 41.47 11.01
CA ILE A 161 -10.06 41.62 12.48
C ILE A 161 -10.30 40.38 13.37
N GLY A 162 -9.27 40.08 14.16
CA GLY A 162 -9.31 39.31 15.40
C GLY A 162 -7.93 39.28 16.05
N VAL A 163 -7.56 40.35 16.75
CA VAL A 163 -6.24 40.56 17.39
C VAL A 163 -5.98 39.51 18.48
N CYS A 164 -4.89 38.77 18.35
CA CYS A 164 -4.14 38.20 19.48
C CYS A 164 -2.64 38.45 19.25
N HIS A 165 -2.08 39.33 20.07
CA HIS A 165 -0.64 39.56 20.18
C HIS A 165 0.05 38.33 20.81
N GLY A 166 1.20 37.93 20.27
CA GLY A 166 2.11 37.01 20.95
C GLY A 166 3.07 36.33 19.98
N LEU A 167 4.33 36.76 19.98
CA LEU A 167 5.39 36.34 19.08
C LEU A 167 5.79 34.86 19.27
N ALA A 168 5.99 34.14 18.17
CA ALA A 168 7.25 33.48 17.79
C ALA A 168 7.00 32.24 16.90
N ASP A 169 7.64 32.28 15.72
CA ASP A 169 8.12 31.16 14.90
C ASP A 169 7.11 30.08 14.43
N VAL A 170 6.66 30.21 13.18
CA VAL A 170 5.92 29.17 12.45
C VAL A 170 6.87 28.55 11.42
N ARG A 171 7.70 27.63 11.89
CA ARG A 171 8.38 26.62 11.06
C ARG A 171 8.19 25.28 11.79
N GLU A 172 7.78 24.27 11.02
CA GLU A 172 7.42 22.92 11.46
C GLU A 172 6.04 22.75 12.12
N ALA A 173 5.03 22.52 11.27
CA ALA A 173 3.93 21.61 11.58
C ALA A 173 3.19 21.27 10.28
N GLY A 174 3.23 20.02 9.87
CA GLY A 174 2.51 19.52 8.69
C GLY A 174 2.40 18.01 8.68
N PHE A 175 2.18 17.41 9.85
CA PHE A 175 1.87 16.00 10.03
C PHE A 175 0.35 15.79 10.02
N CYS A 176 -0.08 14.76 9.30
CA CYS A 176 -1.37 14.07 9.35
C CYS A 176 -2.67 14.88 9.45
N LEU A 177 -3.46 14.85 8.38
CA LEU A 177 -4.89 14.59 8.49
C LEU A 177 -5.23 13.36 7.63
N PHE A 178 -5.07 12.18 8.25
CA PHE A 178 -6.05 11.12 8.06
C PHE A 178 -7.29 11.60 8.80
N ASP A 179 -8.29 12.12 8.09
CA ASP A 179 -9.60 12.37 8.69
C ASP A 179 -10.23 11.01 9.01
N GLY A 180 -10.12 10.62 10.28
CA GLY A 180 -10.88 9.54 10.86
C GLY A 180 -12.34 9.95 10.98
N SER A 181 -13.11 9.76 9.91
CA SER A 181 -14.57 9.74 10.00
C SER A 181 -15.02 8.51 10.81
N PRO A 182 -15.76 8.68 11.93
CA PRO A 182 -16.34 7.57 12.66
C PRO A 182 -17.69 7.22 12.04
N GLY A 183 -17.78 6.13 11.29
CA GLY A 183 -19.09 5.68 10.83
C GLY A 183 -19.06 4.61 9.76
N TYR A 184 -18.85 3.36 10.15
CA TYR A 184 -19.70 2.21 9.77
C TYR A 184 -19.12 0.96 10.44
N GLY A 185 -19.60 0.67 11.66
CA GLY A 185 -19.33 -0.62 12.29
C GLY A 185 -19.99 -1.75 11.49
N PRO A 186 -19.45 -2.98 11.55
CA PRO A 186 -20.12 -4.14 10.97
C PRO A 186 -21.47 -4.33 11.68
N ARG A 187 -22.58 -4.29 10.95
CA ARG A 187 -23.87 -4.71 11.49
C ARG A 187 -23.76 -6.18 11.88
N LEU A 188 -23.77 -6.43 13.18
CA LEU A 188 -24.01 -7.75 13.76
C LEU A 188 -25.32 -8.27 13.17
N ARG A 189 -25.26 -9.38 12.41
CA ARG A 189 -26.45 -10.16 12.10
C ARG A 189 -26.93 -10.80 13.41
N PRO A 190 -28.23 -10.78 13.72
CA PRO A 190 -28.74 -11.52 14.87
C PRO A 190 -28.42 -13.00 14.70
N ALA A 191 -27.96 -13.63 15.79
CA ALA A 191 -27.73 -15.07 15.86
C ALA A 191 -28.99 -15.80 15.41
N ARG A 192 -28.87 -16.72 14.43
CA ARG A 192 -29.92 -17.71 14.17
C ARG A 192 -30.04 -18.57 15.42
N VAL A 193 -31.19 -18.49 16.07
CA VAL A 193 -31.65 -19.47 17.04
C VAL A 193 -31.61 -20.84 16.37
N ALA A 194 -30.86 -21.78 16.94
CA ALA A 194 -30.86 -23.16 16.50
C ALA A 194 -32.28 -23.75 16.65
N PRO A 195 -32.82 -24.47 15.66
CA PRO A 195 -34.08 -25.16 15.86
C PRO A 195 -33.93 -26.23 16.94
N HIS A 196 -34.88 -26.24 17.87
CA HIS A 196 -35.04 -27.22 18.92
C HIS A 196 -34.98 -28.65 18.33
N ALA A 197 -34.09 -29.49 18.85
CA ALA A 197 -34.07 -30.91 18.50
C ALA A 197 -35.43 -31.55 18.90
N PRO A 198 -36.06 -32.36 18.03
CA PRO A 198 -37.25 -33.12 18.39
C PRO A 198 -36.89 -34.25 19.37
N ALA A 199 -37.74 -34.45 20.36
CA ALA A 199 -37.63 -35.50 21.36
C ALA A 199 -37.65 -36.91 20.71
N PRO A 200 -36.95 -37.91 21.30
CA PRO A 200 -36.93 -39.27 20.76
C PRO A 200 -38.32 -39.92 20.81
N ALA A 201 -38.73 -40.50 19.68
CA ALA A 201 -39.97 -41.25 19.56
C ALA A 201 -39.94 -42.50 20.47
N ARG A 202 -40.89 -42.58 21.41
CA ARG A 202 -41.18 -43.80 22.16
C ARG A 202 -41.66 -44.89 21.18
N SER A 203 -40.97 -46.02 21.18
CA SER A 203 -41.42 -47.25 20.55
C SER A 203 -42.73 -47.73 21.18
N LEU A 204 -43.85 -47.68 20.43
CA LEU A 204 -45.02 -48.47 20.79
C LEU A 204 -44.86 -49.87 20.20
N GLY A 205 -44.69 -50.84 21.10
CA GLY A 205 -44.73 -52.26 20.77
C GLY A 205 -46.11 -52.71 20.30
N LYS A 206 -46.09 -53.53 19.25
CA LYS A 206 -46.97 -54.64 18.87
C LYS A 206 -48.38 -54.66 19.48
N ARG A 207 -49.41 -54.64 18.60
CA ARG A 207 -50.59 -55.51 18.76
C ARG A 207 -51.02 -56.10 17.42
N THR A 208 -50.86 -57.42 17.37
CA THR A 208 -51.47 -58.40 16.47
C THR A 208 -53.00 -58.37 16.53
N ARG A 209 -53.68 -58.57 15.39
CA ARG A 209 -54.99 -59.26 15.22
C ARG A 209 -55.17 -59.52 13.71
N LEU A 210 -55.09 -60.79 13.32
CA LEU A 210 -56.21 -61.68 12.93
C LEU A 210 -56.70 -61.39 11.51
#